data_AF-A0A1U7DDJ4-F1
#
_entry.id   AF-A0A1U7DDJ4-F1
#
_cell.length_a   1.000
_cell.length_b   1.000
_cell.length_c   1.000
_cell.angle_alpha   90.00
_cell.angle_beta   90.00
_cell.angle_gamma   90.00
#
_symmetry.space_group_name_H-M   'P 1'
#
loop_
_entity.id
_entity.type
_entity.pdbx_description
1 polymer ?
#
loop_
_entity_poly.entity_id
_entity_poly.type
_entity_poly.pdbx_seq_one_letter_code
_entity_poly.pdbx_strand_id
1 'polypeptide(L)'
;MDGDQRQQHWPKDMSFARQFLHPAPELPADRARNDPAALLQHGAHLLAGKIEACSYARFQEMTGLTLDEADGTMKENLPPIQQFLNRCLALRIDMQDAIFEAFGGFLSAIIEDARQAGTLDVGLETLKAEKFVISDRKVIFEHEATGATATALTVERTDRNDPLNLPRVKAICADTKGATLCWNKTSKRAALMVKAPAFMDEDGVPILRVKLLRPMATEILALSEFSKSHWEGVDDAMFDQLWQAEVDAVPEFTTSKITLICGLLLPIWDRLPADNMRIYRLQTEDGERAIGRLVSQEQLLNVYARLGLDCQMDMTPQEVFAAVIDGKTTLSLLGGYKLRRSLVMGQPRLELTGASGVALPALKALGCFTEVIQWKTRVFIPVDGIDVLACVLAEHPVGASGADAAA
;
A
#
# COMPACT_ATOMS: atom_id res chain seq x y z
N MET A 1 14.86 -24.70 -44.00
CA MET A 1 14.66 -23.27 -43.71
C MET A 1 14.24 -23.21 -42.24
N ASP A 2 15.09 -23.59 -41.30
CA ASP A 2 16.26 -22.84 -40.80
C ASP A 2 15.95 -21.36 -40.56
N GLY A 3 15.45 -21.10 -39.36
CA GLY A 3 15.40 -19.81 -38.68
C GLY A 3 16.11 -19.98 -37.34
N ASP A 4 17.43 -19.90 -37.41
CA ASP A 4 18.43 -20.07 -36.36
C ASP A 4 18.10 -19.26 -35.08
N GLN A 5 17.68 -19.97 -34.02
CA GLN A 5 17.73 -19.44 -32.66
C GLN A 5 19.22 -19.35 -32.28
N ARG A 6 19.81 -18.17 -32.44
CA ARG A 6 21.11 -17.87 -31.84
C ARG A 6 20.98 -17.96 -30.31
N GLN A 7 21.25 -19.14 -29.76
CA GLN A 7 21.79 -19.24 -28.41
C GLN A 7 23.06 -18.40 -28.39
N GLN A 8 22.98 -17.19 -27.82
CA GLN A 8 24.18 -16.42 -27.50
C GLN A 8 25.05 -17.32 -26.63
N HIS A 9 26.27 -17.59 -27.09
CA HIS A 9 27.24 -18.37 -26.34
C HIS A 9 28.05 -17.36 -25.51
N TRP A 10 27.75 -17.26 -24.21
CA TRP A 10 28.49 -16.40 -23.28
C TRP A 10 29.92 -16.95 -23.09
N PRO A 11 30.98 -16.15 -23.30
CA PRO A 11 32.34 -16.52 -22.94
C PRO A 11 32.43 -16.89 -21.46
N LYS A 12 33.26 -17.89 -21.11
CA LYS A 12 33.43 -18.37 -19.73
C LYS A 12 33.94 -17.31 -18.74
N ASP A 13 34.46 -16.19 -19.25
CA ASP A 13 35.07 -15.13 -18.46
C ASP A 13 34.06 -14.07 -17.95
N MET A 14 32.78 -14.10 -18.40
CA MET A 14 31.71 -13.17 -17.95
C MET A 14 31.12 -13.54 -16.58
N SER A 15 31.95 -13.78 -15.56
CA SER A 15 31.46 -14.26 -14.25
C SER A 15 30.55 -13.23 -13.54
N PHE A 16 30.93 -11.94 -13.55
CA PHE A 16 30.21 -10.90 -12.79
C PHE A 16 28.90 -10.46 -13.47
N ALA A 17 28.93 -10.11 -14.77
CA ALA A 17 27.73 -9.72 -15.52
C ALA A 17 26.66 -10.84 -15.56
N ARG A 18 27.09 -12.10 -15.65
CA ARG A 18 26.18 -13.26 -15.64
C ARG A 18 25.60 -13.54 -14.25
N GLN A 19 26.37 -13.30 -13.19
CA GLN A 19 25.92 -13.41 -11.79
C GLN A 19 25.03 -12.23 -11.38
N PHE A 20 25.23 -11.06 -11.98
CA PHE A 20 24.40 -9.85 -11.80
C PHE A 20 23.03 -9.98 -12.50
N LEU A 21 22.97 -10.64 -13.66
CA LEU A 21 21.73 -10.89 -14.40
C LEU A 21 21.00 -12.19 -13.99
N HIS A 22 21.74 -13.24 -13.61
CA HIS A 22 21.19 -14.54 -13.20
C HIS A 22 21.81 -15.04 -11.88
N PRO A 23 21.47 -14.44 -10.73
CA PRO A 23 21.82 -15.02 -9.43
C PRO A 23 20.92 -16.22 -9.12
N ALA A 24 21.41 -17.09 -8.23
CA ALA A 24 20.63 -18.19 -7.66
C ALA A 24 19.27 -17.68 -7.08
N PRO A 25 18.22 -18.52 -7.01
CA PRO A 25 16.82 -18.11 -6.81
C PRO A 25 16.46 -17.57 -5.41
N GLU A 26 17.42 -17.01 -4.69
CA GLU A 26 17.19 -16.38 -3.39
C GLU A 26 16.77 -14.91 -3.60
N LEU A 27 15.47 -14.64 -3.44
CA LEU A 27 14.85 -13.31 -3.42
C LEU A 27 15.45 -12.46 -2.29
N PRO A 28 16.31 -11.46 -2.57
CA PRO A 28 15.90 -10.05 -2.49
C PRO A 28 16.69 -9.10 -3.43
N ALA A 29 17.47 -9.60 -4.38
CA ALA A 29 18.36 -8.77 -5.19
C ALA A 29 17.66 -7.99 -6.32
N ASP A 30 16.39 -8.24 -6.60
CA ASP A 30 15.68 -7.69 -7.79
C ASP A 30 15.14 -6.25 -7.58
N ARG A 31 14.83 -5.87 -6.34
CA ARG A 31 14.35 -4.51 -6.01
C ARG A 31 15.50 -3.50 -5.90
N ALA A 32 16.62 -3.92 -5.31
CA ALA A 32 17.85 -3.13 -5.30
C ALA A 32 18.36 -2.90 -6.75
N ARG A 33 18.30 -3.94 -7.60
CA ARG A 33 18.70 -3.84 -9.01
C ARG A 33 17.84 -2.91 -9.86
N ASN A 34 16.65 -2.55 -9.41
CA ASN A 34 15.71 -1.68 -10.13
C ASN A 34 15.49 -0.30 -9.48
N ASP A 35 16.34 0.09 -8.52
CA ASP A 35 16.23 1.36 -7.80
C ASP A 35 16.65 2.55 -8.69
N PRO A 36 15.73 3.51 -8.98
CA PRO A 36 16.08 4.73 -9.72
C PRO A 36 17.18 5.56 -9.05
N ALA A 37 17.31 5.47 -7.72
CA ALA A 37 18.36 6.17 -6.97
C ALA A 37 19.77 5.67 -7.33
N ALA A 38 19.91 4.38 -7.64
CA ALA A 38 21.19 3.82 -8.08
C ALA A 38 21.60 4.34 -9.46
N LEU A 39 20.65 4.55 -10.37
CA LEU A 39 20.91 5.17 -11.68
C LEU A 39 21.25 6.65 -11.55
N LEU A 40 20.53 7.38 -10.70
CA LEU A 40 20.82 8.78 -10.39
C LEU A 40 22.23 8.93 -9.83
N GLN A 41 22.62 8.08 -8.87
CA GLN A 41 23.96 8.10 -8.31
C GLN A 41 25.02 7.71 -9.35
N HIS A 42 24.78 6.68 -10.17
CA HIS A 42 25.70 6.28 -11.21
C HIS A 42 25.94 7.40 -12.25
N GLY A 43 24.87 8.04 -12.75
CA GLY A 43 24.99 9.15 -13.69
C GLY A 43 25.64 10.39 -13.07
N ALA A 44 25.36 10.70 -11.79
CA ALA A 44 26.04 11.77 -11.07
C ALA A 44 27.55 11.51 -10.91
N HIS A 45 27.96 10.26 -10.68
CA HIS A 45 29.36 9.88 -10.61
C HIS A 45 30.04 9.89 -11.99
N LEU A 46 29.35 9.51 -13.06
CA LEU A 46 29.84 9.68 -14.43
C LEU A 46 30.05 11.17 -14.75
N LEU A 47 29.07 12.03 -14.44
CA LEU A 47 29.13 13.49 -14.60
C LEU A 47 30.30 14.09 -13.82
N ALA A 48 30.53 13.61 -12.60
CA ALA A 48 31.65 14.03 -11.76
C ALA A 48 33.00 13.42 -12.17
N GLY A 49 33.06 12.59 -13.22
CA GLY A 49 34.28 11.94 -13.70
C GLY A 49 34.87 10.92 -12.73
N LYS A 50 34.07 10.39 -11.80
CA LYS A 50 34.49 9.47 -10.74
C LYS A 50 34.59 8.02 -11.18
N ILE A 51 34.22 7.70 -12.42
CA ILE A 51 34.35 6.37 -13.02
C ILE A 51 35.51 6.43 -14.01
N GLU A 52 36.66 5.88 -13.62
CA GLU A 52 37.89 5.93 -14.41
C GLU A 52 37.75 5.23 -15.78
N ALA A 53 36.85 4.26 -15.89
CA ALA A 53 36.66 3.46 -17.09
C ALA A 53 35.94 4.19 -18.23
N CYS A 54 35.12 5.22 -17.94
CA CYS A 54 34.34 5.91 -18.95
C CYS A 54 33.96 7.33 -18.53
N SER A 55 34.21 8.31 -19.39
CA SER A 55 33.68 9.67 -19.22
C SER A 55 32.19 9.71 -19.53
N TYR A 56 31.47 10.63 -18.89
CA TYR A 56 30.03 10.83 -19.09
C TYR A 56 29.65 10.96 -20.58
N ALA A 57 30.32 11.85 -21.32
CA ALA A 57 30.03 12.08 -22.73
C ALA A 57 30.22 10.82 -23.59
N ARG A 58 31.29 10.04 -23.31
CA ARG A 58 31.58 8.79 -24.01
C ARG A 58 30.55 7.72 -23.67
N PHE A 59 30.08 7.66 -22.42
CA PHE A 59 29.03 6.74 -22.01
C PHE A 59 27.72 7.00 -22.75
N GLN A 60 27.29 8.26 -22.88
CA GLN A 60 26.07 8.62 -23.60
C GLN A 60 26.18 8.31 -25.11
N GLU A 61 27.33 8.60 -25.71
CA GLU A 61 27.59 8.29 -27.12
C GLU A 61 27.49 6.78 -27.40
N MET A 62 28.06 5.95 -26.52
CA MET A 62 28.08 4.50 -26.71
C MET A 62 26.75 3.82 -26.38
N THR A 63 25.99 4.35 -25.42
CA THR A 63 24.72 3.73 -24.97
C THR A 63 23.49 4.31 -25.67
N GLY A 64 23.62 5.50 -26.28
CA GLY A 64 22.51 6.26 -26.85
C GLY A 64 21.54 6.78 -25.78
N LEU A 65 21.93 6.80 -24.50
CA LEU A 65 21.12 7.30 -23.40
C LEU A 65 21.46 8.78 -23.14
N THR A 66 20.43 9.61 -23.06
CA THR A 66 20.56 11.01 -22.61
C THR A 66 20.12 11.10 -21.16
N LEU A 67 21.10 11.31 -20.27
CA LEU A 67 20.93 11.32 -18.81
C LEU A 67 20.92 12.74 -18.21
N ASP A 68 21.14 13.76 -19.03
CA ASP A 68 21.14 15.19 -18.69
C ASP A 68 20.10 15.97 -19.47
N GLU A 69 19.63 17.06 -18.87
CA GLU A 69 18.87 18.12 -19.52
C GLU A 69 19.80 19.03 -20.34
N ALA A 70 19.22 19.87 -21.18
CA ALA A 70 19.97 20.77 -22.07
C ALA A 70 20.88 21.79 -21.34
N ASP A 71 20.67 21.98 -20.03
CA ASP A 71 21.46 22.86 -19.16
C ASP A 71 22.62 22.14 -18.44
N GLY A 72 22.82 20.83 -18.71
CA GLY A 72 23.87 20.01 -18.10
C GLY A 72 23.51 19.48 -16.70
N THR A 73 22.29 19.69 -16.23
CA THR A 73 21.78 19.06 -15.00
C THR A 73 21.26 17.66 -15.28
N MET A 74 21.27 16.78 -14.27
CA MET A 74 20.81 15.40 -14.44
C MET A 74 19.28 15.35 -14.55
N LYS A 75 18.75 14.56 -15.49
CA LYS A 75 17.30 14.42 -15.68
C LYS A 75 16.63 13.87 -14.42
N GLU A 76 15.55 14.51 -14.01
CA GLU A 76 14.68 13.99 -12.94
C GLU A 76 13.99 12.68 -13.36
N ASN A 77 13.61 12.57 -14.64
CA ASN A 77 13.00 11.38 -15.22
C ASN A 77 14.02 10.61 -16.07
N LEU A 78 14.74 9.70 -15.42
CA LEU A 78 15.68 8.81 -16.09
C LEU A 78 14.98 7.72 -16.90
N PRO A 79 15.65 7.19 -17.95
CA PRO A 79 15.16 5.99 -18.62
C PRO A 79 14.95 4.84 -17.62
N PRO A 80 13.93 3.99 -17.82
CA PRO A 80 13.71 2.82 -16.98
C PRO A 80 14.98 1.99 -16.84
N ILE A 81 15.24 1.47 -15.65
CA ILE A 81 16.43 0.67 -15.35
C ILE A 81 16.65 -0.51 -16.30
N GLN A 82 15.58 -1.16 -16.76
CA GLN A 82 15.67 -2.20 -17.79
C GLN A 82 16.21 -1.66 -19.11
N GLN A 83 15.82 -0.45 -19.50
CA GLN A 83 16.36 0.20 -20.68
C GLN A 83 17.85 0.50 -20.49
N PHE A 84 18.24 1.04 -19.33
CA PHE A 84 19.64 1.30 -19.00
C PHE A 84 20.50 0.02 -19.08
N LEU A 85 20.06 -1.05 -18.41
CA LEU A 85 20.76 -2.34 -18.40
C LEU A 85 20.88 -2.91 -19.82
N ASN A 86 19.80 -2.88 -20.60
CA ASN A 86 19.81 -3.37 -21.98
C ASN A 86 20.73 -2.57 -22.89
N ARG A 87 20.96 -1.28 -22.63
CA ARG A 87 21.96 -0.48 -23.36
C ARG A 87 23.39 -0.81 -22.90
N CYS A 88 23.61 -1.03 -21.61
CA CYS A 88 24.92 -1.40 -21.07
C CYS A 88 25.36 -2.78 -21.57
N LEU A 89 24.45 -3.74 -21.71
CA LEU A 89 24.74 -5.09 -22.22
C LEU A 89 25.12 -5.14 -23.71
N ALA A 90 24.92 -4.05 -24.44
CA ALA A 90 25.36 -3.92 -25.82
C ALA A 90 26.80 -3.39 -25.95
N LEU A 91 27.44 -3.00 -24.84
CA LEU A 91 28.82 -2.49 -24.82
C LEU A 91 29.85 -3.62 -24.97
N ARG A 92 31.10 -3.27 -25.21
CA ARG A 92 32.20 -4.27 -25.19
C ARG A 92 32.39 -4.85 -23.78
N ILE A 93 32.81 -6.11 -23.69
CA ILE A 93 32.90 -6.87 -22.43
C ILE A 93 33.71 -6.14 -21.35
N ASP A 94 34.87 -5.61 -21.71
CA ASP A 94 35.74 -4.86 -20.79
C ASP A 94 35.08 -3.60 -20.23
N MET A 95 34.20 -2.97 -21.02
CA MET A 95 33.43 -1.81 -20.60
C MET A 95 32.21 -2.21 -19.75
N GLN A 96 31.57 -3.34 -20.08
CA GLN A 96 30.49 -3.89 -19.26
C GLN A 96 30.98 -4.17 -17.84
N ASP A 97 32.08 -4.88 -17.70
CA ASP A 97 32.62 -5.26 -16.39
C ASP A 97 32.93 -4.03 -15.53
N ALA A 98 33.58 -3.02 -16.10
CA ALA A 98 33.91 -1.80 -15.36
C ALA A 98 32.67 -0.97 -14.96
N ILE A 99 31.64 -0.91 -15.81
CA ILE A 99 30.39 -0.21 -15.50
C ILE A 99 29.60 -0.98 -14.43
N PHE A 100 29.50 -2.30 -14.54
CA PHE A 100 28.78 -3.13 -13.58
C PHE A 100 29.47 -3.22 -12.22
N GLU A 101 30.81 -3.19 -12.19
CA GLU A 101 31.58 -3.12 -10.94
C GLU A 101 31.30 -1.80 -10.20
N ALA A 102 31.39 -0.66 -10.91
CA ALA A 102 31.06 0.64 -10.34
C ALA A 102 29.60 0.73 -9.89
N PHE A 103 28.67 0.28 -10.72
CA PHE A 103 27.24 0.24 -10.41
C PHE A 103 26.91 -0.66 -9.21
N GLY A 104 27.53 -1.83 -9.12
CA GLY A 104 27.39 -2.76 -8.00
C GLY A 104 27.94 -2.20 -6.69
N GLY A 105 29.02 -1.43 -6.74
CA GLY A 105 29.56 -0.69 -5.59
C GLY A 105 28.58 0.35 -5.04
N PHE A 106 27.96 1.16 -5.91
CA PHE A 106 26.93 2.12 -5.49
C PHE A 106 25.70 1.43 -4.91
N LEU A 107 25.24 0.36 -5.56
CA LEU A 107 24.10 -0.38 -5.07
C LEU A 107 24.35 -0.97 -3.67
N SER A 108 25.57 -1.47 -3.44
CA SER A 108 26.00 -1.98 -2.13
C SER A 108 26.01 -0.88 -1.07
N ALA A 109 26.45 0.33 -1.43
CA ALA A 109 26.44 1.49 -0.54
C ALA A 109 25.02 1.95 -0.20
N ILE A 110 24.11 2.03 -1.19
CA ILE A 110 22.69 2.35 -0.97
C ILE A 110 22.03 1.30 -0.06
N ILE A 111 22.31 0.02 -0.29
CA ILE A 111 21.81 -1.07 0.56
C ILE A 111 22.32 -0.93 1.99
N GLU A 112 23.59 -0.58 2.19
CA GLU A 112 24.19 -0.39 3.52
C GLU A 112 23.64 0.86 4.21
N ASP A 113 23.49 1.97 3.50
CA ASP A 113 22.88 3.19 4.02
C ASP A 113 21.41 2.96 4.41
N ALA A 114 20.65 2.24 3.58
CA ALA A 114 19.29 1.82 3.90
C ALA A 114 19.25 0.86 5.10
N ARG A 115 20.26 -0.01 5.25
CA ARG A 115 20.38 -0.91 6.41
C ARG A 115 20.59 -0.12 7.69
N GLN A 116 21.51 0.85 7.67
CA GLN A 116 21.80 1.71 8.81
C GLN A 116 20.65 2.66 9.17
N ALA A 117 19.92 3.13 8.17
CA ALA A 117 18.70 3.92 8.35
C ALA A 117 17.47 3.09 8.78
N GLY A 118 17.59 1.76 8.86
CA GLY A 118 16.49 0.85 9.18
C GLY A 118 15.40 0.80 8.10
N THR A 119 15.70 1.27 6.89
CA THR A 119 14.79 1.32 5.73
C THR A 119 15.04 0.17 4.73
N LEU A 120 16.05 -0.67 4.98
CA LEU A 120 16.32 -1.86 4.18
C LEU A 120 15.23 -2.92 4.38
N ASP A 121 14.37 -3.08 3.38
CA ASP A 121 13.25 -4.03 3.41
C ASP A 121 13.75 -5.46 3.16
N VAL A 122 13.83 -6.23 4.25
CA VAL A 122 14.22 -7.64 4.22
C VAL A 122 13.06 -8.42 3.60
N GLY A 123 13.21 -8.87 2.35
CA GLY A 123 12.13 -9.34 1.48
C GLY A 123 11.27 -10.53 1.93
N LEU A 124 11.46 -11.06 3.14
CA LEU A 124 10.62 -12.08 3.76
C LEU A 124 10.46 -11.81 5.26
N GLU A 125 9.24 -11.53 5.69
CA GLU A 125 8.89 -11.32 7.11
C GLU A 125 8.09 -12.53 7.65
N THR A 126 8.33 -12.93 8.90
CA THR A 126 7.50 -13.95 9.56
C THR A 126 6.43 -13.25 10.39
N LEU A 127 5.16 -13.45 10.01
CA LEU A 127 4.03 -12.94 10.78
C LEU A 127 4.01 -13.61 12.16
N LYS A 128 3.83 -12.78 13.19
CA LYS A 128 3.71 -13.19 14.58
C LYS A 128 2.29 -12.89 15.05
N ALA A 129 1.71 -13.86 15.73
CA ALA A 129 0.41 -13.79 16.39
C ALA A 129 0.37 -14.87 17.48
N GLU A 130 -0.63 -14.84 18.35
CA GLU A 130 -0.88 -15.96 19.28
C GLU A 130 -1.26 -17.22 18.49
N LYS A 131 -2.06 -17.05 17.43
CA LYS A 131 -2.59 -18.15 16.61
C LYS A 131 -2.94 -17.71 15.19
N PHE A 132 -2.73 -18.62 14.24
CA PHE A 132 -3.20 -18.53 12.87
C PHE A 132 -4.05 -19.75 12.50
N VAL A 133 -5.21 -19.53 11.88
CA VAL A 133 -6.09 -20.59 11.34
C VAL A 133 -6.48 -20.22 9.91
N ILE A 134 -6.28 -21.11 8.95
CA ILE A 134 -6.74 -20.89 7.58
C ILE A 134 -8.21 -21.29 7.50
N SER A 135 -9.09 -20.31 7.28
CA SER A 135 -10.55 -20.51 7.28
C SER A 135 -11.12 -20.75 5.87
N ASP A 136 -10.45 -20.25 4.82
CA ASP A 136 -10.92 -20.38 3.44
C ASP A 136 -9.76 -20.40 2.44
N ARG A 137 -9.97 -21.07 1.29
CA ARG A 137 -9.01 -21.18 0.18
C ARG A 137 -9.71 -21.06 -1.15
N LYS A 138 -9.28 -20.08 -1.95
CA LYS A 138 -9.76 -19.89 -3.31
C LYS A 138 -8.60 -19.94 -4.29
N VAL A 139 -8.65 -20.85 -5.26
CA VAL A 139 -7.71 -20.82 -6.40
C VAL A 139 -8.09 -19.64 -7.29
N ILE A 140 -7.11 -18.80 -7.61
CA ILE A 140 -7.30 -17.54 -8.34
C ILE A 140 -6.56 -17.53 -9.68
N PHE A 141 -5.64 -18.47 -9.88
CA PHE A 141 -4.94 -18.66 -11.14
C PHE A 141 -4.43 -20.09 -11.20
N GLU A 142 -4.50 -20.68 -12.38
CA GLU A 142 -3.91 -21.99 -12.69
C GLU A 142 -3.07 -21.86 -13.94
N HIS A 143 -1.81 -22.31 -13.87
CA HIS A 143 -0.90 -22.26 -14.99
C HIS A 143 -1.08 -23.48 -15.88
N GLU A 144 -1.65 -23.29 -17.08
CA GLU A 144 -2.06 -24.37 -18.00
C GLU A 144 -0.98 -25.42 -18.27
N ALA A 145 0.29 -25.01 -18.39
CA ALA A 145 1.37 -25.93 -18.74
C ALA A 145 1.89 -26.78 -17.56
N THR A 146 1.63 -26.37 -16.31
CA THR A 146 2.20 -27.05 -15.12
C THR A 146 1.15 -27.48 -14.10
N GLY A 147 -0.10 -27.03 -14.22
CA GLY A 147 -1.16 -27.24 -13.21
C GLY A 147 -0.87 -26.54 -11.88
N ALA A 148 0.18 -25.72 -11.80
CA ALA A 148 0.53 -25.00 -10.59
C ALA A 148 -0.42 -23.81 -10.38
N THR A 149 -0.88 -23.62 -9.14
CA THR A 149 -1.92 -22.64 -8.82
C THR A 149 -1.41 -21.48 -7.98
N ALA A 150 -2.04 -20.32 -8.13
CA ALA A 150 -2.04 -19.27 -7.13
C ALA A 150 -3.35 -19.34 -6.35
N THR A 151 -3.28 -19.21 -5.03
CA THR A 151 -4.41 -19.37 -4.11
C THR A 151 -4.49 -18.17 -3.16
N ALA A 152 -5.67 -17.57 -3.03
CA ALA A 152 -5.97 -16.64 -1.94
C ALA A 152 -6.41 -17.44 -0.70
N LEU A 153 -5.69 -17.27 0.40
CA LEU A 153 -6.00 -17.86 1.70
C LEU A 153 -6.62 -16.79 2.60
N THR A 154 -7.79 -17.07 3.17
CA THR A 154 -8.31 -16.29 4.29
C THR A 154 -7.79 -16.89 5.58
N VAL A 155 -7.10 -16.09 6.38
CA VAL A 155 -6.46 -16.54 7.62
C VAL A 155 -7.04 -15.73 8.78
N GLU A 156 -7.58 -16.43 9.77
CA GLU A 156 -7.91 -15.85 11.07
C GLU A 156 -6.63 -15.74 11.89
N ARG A 157 -6.34 -14.51 12.30
CA ARG A 157 -5.19 -14.15 13.12
C ARG A 157 -5.70 -13.73 14.49
N THR A 158 -5.22 -14.40 15.52
CA THR A 158 -5.51 -14.04 16.92
C THR A 158 -4.29 -13.40 17.54
N ASP A 159 -4.44 -12.18 18.02
CA ASP A 159 -3.40 -11.44 18.74
C ASP A 159 -3.79 -11.28 20.21
N ARG A 160 -2.80 -11.33 21.11
CA ARG A 160 -2.97 -10.97 22.51
C ARG A 160 -3.05 -9.45 22.65
N ASN A 161 -4.07 -8.98 23.35
CA ASN A 161 -4.24 -7.55 23.60
C ASN A 161 -3.31 -7.10 24.73
N ASP A 162 -2.59 -6.01 24.52
CA ASP A 162 -1.74 -5.35 25.52
C ASP A 162 -2.20 -3.89 25.68
N PRO A 163 -3.28 -3.64 26.43
CA PRO A 163 -3.82 -2.30 26.57
C PRO A 163 -2.85 -1.37 27.30
N LEU A 164 -2.81 -0.11 26.87
CA LEU A 164 -2.09 0.95 27.56
C LEU A 164 -2.68 1.15 28.97
N ASN A 165 -2.04 0.57 29.97
CA ASN A 165 -2.50 0.60 31.35
C ASN A 165 -2.43 2.00 31.99
N LEU A 166 -3.16 2.18 33.09
CA LEU A 166 -3.30 3.46 33.79
C LEU A 166 -1.94 4.07 34.23
N PRO A 167 -1.02 3.32 34.87
CA PRO A 167 0.30 3.87 35.22
C PRO A 167 1.08 4.41 34.02
N ARG A 168 1.04 3.70 32.89
CA ARG A 168 1.78 4.06 31.69
C ARG A 168 1.18 5.28 30.98
N VAL A 169 -0.15 5.38 30.89
CA VAL A 169 -0.76 6.60 30.32
C VAL A 169 -0.52 7.83 31.19
N LYS A 170 -0.50 7.66 32.53
CA LYS A 170 -0.14 8.76 33.44
C LYS A 170 1.29 9.24 33.27
N ALA A 171 2.24 8.31 33.11
CA ALA A 171 3.62 8.68 32.80
C ALA A 171 3.71 9.50 31.50
N ILE A 172 3.01 9.06 30.44
CA ILE A 172 2.95 9.81 29.18
C ILE A 172 2.34 11.21 29.40
N CYS A 173 1.28 11.32 30.19
CA CYS A 173 0.65 12.61 30.50
C CYS A 173 1.60 13.55 31.25
N ALA A 174 2.38 13.03 32.21
CA ALA A 174 3.34 13.82 32.98
C ALA A 174 4.52 14.32 32.12
N ASP A 175 5.01 13.48 31.21
CA ASP A 175 6.16 13.80 30.35
C ASP A 175 5.78 14.67 29.14
N THR A 176 4.51 14.69 28.75
CA THR A 176 4.04 15.38 27.53
C THR A 176 3.46 16.75 27.84
N LYS A 177 4.17 17.81 27.41
CA LYS A 177 3.68 19.19 27.55
C LYS A 177 2.37 19.41 26.78
N GLY A 178 1.36 19.90 27.50
CA GLY A 178 0.05 20.19 26.93
C GLY A 178 -0.82 18.96 26.68
N ALA A 179 -0.50 17.84 27.33
CA ALA A 179 -1.41 16.70 27.40
C ALA A 179 -2.66 17.06 28.22
N THR A 180 -3.80 16.46 27.89
CA THR A 180 -5.06 16.68 28.61
C THR A 180 -5.81 15.37 28.76
N LEU A 181 -6.26 15.09 29.98
CA LEU A 181 -7.14 13.96 30.29
C LEU A 181 -8.54 14.31 29.78
N CYS A 182 -9.08 13.51 28.88
CA CYS A 182 -10.35 13.78 28.23
C CYS A 182 -11.34 12.63 28.39
N TRP A 183 -12.62 12.99 28.41
CA TRP A 183 -13.74 12.06 28.35
C TRP A 183 -14.74 12.53 27.30
N ASN A 184 -15.29 11.59 26.54
CA ASN A 184 -16.33 11.89 25.56
C ASN A 184 -17.72 11.66 26.16
N LYS A 185 -18.54 12.71 26.23
CA LYS A 185 -19.89 12.62 26.81
C LYS A 185 -20.84 11.67 26.07
N THR A 186 -20.64 11.48 24.76
CA THR A 186 -21.51 10.68 23.90
C THR A 186 -21.06 9.23 23.88
N SER A 187 -19.79 8.96 23.54
CA SER A 187 -19.27 7.60 23.47
C SER A 187 -18.92 7.01 24.84
N LYS A 188 -18.90 7.84 25.89
CA LYS A 188 -18.52 7.49 27.26
C LYS A 188 -17.07 7.03 27.42
N ARG A 189 -16.22 7.31 26.43
CA ARG A 189 -14.82 6.84 26.37
C ARG A 189 -13.85 7.85 26.96
N ALA A 190 -12.76 7.35 27.54
CA ALA A 190 -11.63 8.16 27.99
C ALA A 190 -10.53 8.23 26.93
N ALA A 191 -9.80 9.34 26.88
CA ALA A 191 -8.64 9.52 26.02
C ALA A 191 -7.62 10.44 26.67
N LEU A 192 -6.33 10.16 26.48
CA LEU A 192 -5.28 11.14 26.70
C LEU A 192 -5.07 11.92 25.40
N MET A 193 -5.42 13.20 25.41
CA MET A 193 -5.21 14.10 24.29
C MET A 193 -3.80 14.68 24.34
N VAL A 194 -3.07 14.59 23.23
CA VAL A 194 -1.76 15.23 23.05
C VAL A 194 -1.74 15.97 21.71
N LYS A 195 -0.89 16.99 21.58
CA LYS A 195 -0.70 17.68 20.30
C LYS A 195 -0.04 16.75 19.28
N ALA A 196 -0.52 16.79 18.04
CA ALA A 196 0.09 16.08 16.92
C ALA A 196 0.72 17.08 15.93
N PRO A 197 1.73 16.68 15.15
CA PRO A 197 2.27 17.52 14.08
C PRO A 197 1.16 17.98 13.12
N ALA A 198 1.24 19.22 12.65
CA ALA A 198 0.31 19.72 11.64
C ALA A 198 0.43 18.91 10.33
N PHE A 199 -0.63 18.92 9.53
CA PHE A 199 -0.65 18.35 8.19
C PHE A 199 -1.02 19.46 7.20
N MET A 200 -0.36 19.51 6.05
CA MET A 200 -0.72 20.45 4.98
C MET A 200 -1.83 19.86 4.14
N ASP A 201 -2.92 20.61 3.93
CA ASP A 201 -3.94 20.20 2.97
C ASP A 201 -3.52 20.45 1.51
N GLU A 202 -4.39 20.07 0.58
CA GLU A 202 -4.16 20.20 -0.87
C GLU A 202 -4.01 21.67 -1.32
N ASP A 203 -4.51 22.62 -0.52
CA ASP A 203 -4.41 24.06 -0.77
C ASP A 203 -3.18 24.69 -0.07
N GLY A 204 -2.34 23.87 0.59
CA GLY A 204 -1.14 24.31 1.30
C GLY A 204 -1.40 24.97 2.65
N VAL A 205 -2.60 24.83 3.21
CA VAL A 205 -2.97 25.39 4.51
C VAL A 205 -2.61 24.39 5.62
N PRO A 206 -1.93 24.83 6.70
CA PRO A 206 -1.60 23.96 7.82
C PRO A 206 -2.84 23.64 8.67
N ILE A 207 -3.20 22.35 8.73
CA ILE A 207 -4.22 21.80 9.61
C ILE A 207 -3.57 21.34 10.92
N LEU A 208 -3.90 22.01 12.03
CA LEU A 208 -3.53 21.58 13.37
C LEU A 208 -4.28 20.30 13.76
N ARG A 209 -3.60 19.39 14.45
CA ARG A 209 -4.13 18.08 14.82
C ARG A 209 -3.88 17.74 16.28
N VAL A 210 -4.75 16.92 16.84
CA VAL A 210 -4.58 16.29 18.14
C VAL A 210 -4.56 14.78 17.97
N LYS A 211 -3.84 14.11 18.85
CA LYS A 211 -3.77 12.65 18.96
C LYS A 211 -4.47 12.25 20.25
N LEU A 212 -5.46 11.37 20.15
CA LEU A 212 -6.18 10.79 21.26
C LEU A 212 -5.64 9.38 21.49
N LEU A 213 -4.91 9.20 22.58
CA LEU A 213 -4.45 7.90 23.03
C LEU A 213 -5.56 7.23 23.84
N ARG A 214 -5.81 5.95 23.55
CA ARG A 214 -6.76 5.08 24.26
C ARG A 214 -6.10 3.75 24.61
N PRO A 215 -6.72 2.91 25.46
CA PRO A 215 -6.13 1.63 25.86
C PRO A 215 -5.67 0.76 24.68
N MET A 216 -6.50 0.60 23.65
CA MET A 216 -6.21 -0.26 22.49
C MET A 216 -6.08 0.50 21.16
N ALA A 217 -6.14 1.83 21.18
CA ALA A 217 -6.24 2.61 19.95
C ALA A 217 -5.56 3.97 20.04
N THR A 218 -5.27 4.53 18.89
CA THR A 218 -4.82 5.90 18.72
C THR A 218 -5.63 6.52 17.61
N GLU A 219 -6.25 7.65 17.89
CA GLU A 219 -7.02 8.41 16.91
C GLU A 219 -6.34 9.76 16.67
N ILE A 220 -6.35 10.24 15.43
CA ILE A 220 -5.83 11.58 15.08
C ILE A 220 -6.99 12.38 14.49
N LEU A 221 -7.28 13.52 15.10
CA LEU A 221 -8.35 14.42 14.68
C LEU A 221 -7.77 15.80 14.33
N ALA A 222 -8.43 16.50 13.41
CA ALA A 222 -8.18 17.92 13.26
C ALA A 222 -8.58 18.65 14.55
N LEU A 223 -7.85 19.70 14.93
CA LEU A 223 -8.17 20.45 16.15
C LEU A 223 -9.59 21.05 16.08
N SER A 224 -10.01 21.49 14.90
CA SER A 224 -11.36 22.01 14.65
C SER A 224 -12.45 20.94 14.82
N GLU A 225 -12.16 19.70 14.47
CA GLU A 225 -13.06 18.55 14.66
C GLU A 225 -13.14 18.17 16.13
N PHE A 226 -12.00 18.13 16.83
CA PHE A 226 -11.96 17.91 18.27
C PHE A 226 -12.78 18.96 19.02
N SER A 227 -12.64 20.24 18.69
CA SER A 227 -13.41 21.31 19.34
C SER A 227 -14.92 21.25 19.10
N LYS A 228 -15.36 20.61 18.01
CA LYS A 228 -16.79 20.40 17.70
C LYS A 228 -17.34 19.09 18.27
N SER A 229 -16.45 18.22 18.73
CA SER A 229 -16.81 16.93 19.31
C SER A 229 -17.27 17.05 20.76
N HIS A 230 -17.68 15.93 21.35
CA HIS A 230 -18.11 15.85 22.75
C HIS A 230 -16.98 15.49 23.72
N TRP A 231 -15.72 15.68 23.33
CA TRP A 231 -14.56 15.48 24.19
C TRP A 231 -14.37 16.68 25.12
N GLU A 232 -14.30 16.42 26.42
CA GLU A 232 -14.10 17.43 27.45
C GLU A 232 -12.98 17.04 28.40
N GLY A 233 -12.27 18.04 28.94
CA GLY A 233 -11.28 17.82 29.98
C GLY A 233 -11.92 17.31 31.27
N VAL A 234 -11.29 16.31 31.89
CA VAL A 234 -11.72 15.74 33.17
C VAL A 234 -10.59 15.77 34.19
N ASP A 235 -10.93 15.65 35.47
CA ASP A 235 -9.92 15.51 36.53
C ASP A 235 -9.29 14.11 36.54
N ASP A 236 -8.17 13.99 37.25
CA ASP A 236 -7.43 12.72 37.41
C ASP A 236 -8.30 11.61 37.99
N ALA A 237 -9.14 11.89 38.98
CA ALA A 237 -9.90 10.85 39.68
C ALA A 237 -10.97 10.23 38.76
N MET A 238 -11.68 11.06 38.00
CA MET A 238 -12.66 10.61 37.01
C MET A 238 -11.97 9.89 35.85
N PHE A 239 -10.83 10.40 35.38
CA PHE A 239 -10.06 9.75 34.32
C PHE A 239 -9.58 8.36 34.73
N ASP A 240 -9.06 8.20 35.95
CA ASP A 240 -8.57 6.92 36.47
C ASP A 240 -9.66 5.85 36.44
N GLN A 241 -10.86 6.20 36.91
CA GLN A 241 -11.99 5.30 36.92
C GLN A 241 -12.41 4.89 35.51
N LEU A 242 -12.56 5.86 34.61
CA LEU A 242 -12.99 5.60 33.23
C LEU A 242 -11.95 4.80 32.44
N TRP A 243 -10.68 5.15 32.60
CA TRP A 243 -9.58 4.48 31.91
C TRP A 243 -9.39 3.05 32.41
N GLN A 244 -9.41 2.85 33.74
CA GLN A 244 -9.32 1.51 34.31
C GLN A 244 -10.50 0.63 33.89
N ALA A 245 -11.72 1.19 33.86
CA ALA A 245 -12.89 0.47 33.37
C ALA A 245 -12.75 0.06 31.89
N GLU A 246 -12.19 0.92 31.02
CA GLU A 246 -11.91 0.53 29.63
C GLU A 246 -10.81 -0.54 29.54
N VAL A 247 -9.74 -0.44 30.35
CA VAL A 247 -8.66 -1.46 30.39
C VAL A 247 -9.20 -2.81 30.85
N ASP A 248 -10.00 -2.84 31.91
CA ASP A 248 -10.58 -4.08 32.47
C ASP A 248 -11.59 -4.72 31.51
N ALA A 249 -12.21 -3.92 30.63
CA ALA A 249 -13.13 -4.40 29.60
C ALA A 249 -12.42 -4.95 28.35
N VAL A 250 -11.08 -4.81 28.23
CA VAL A 250 -10.34 -5.32 27.07
C VAL A 250 -10.22 -6.85 27.19
N PRO A 251 -10.71 -7.62 26.19
CA PRO A 251 -10.54 -9.07 26.21
C PRO A 251 -9.06 -9.45 26.10
N GLU A 252 -8.67 -10.64 26.58
CA GLU A 252 -7.28 -11.08 26.49
C GLU A 252 -6.79 -11.21 25.03
N PHE A 253 -7.67 -11.55 24.10
CA PHE A 253 -7.35 -11.76 22.69
C PHE A 253 -8.33 -11.06 21.74
N THR A 254 -7.83 -10.63 20.59
CA THR A 254 -8.63 -10.16 19.45
C THR A 254 -8.36 -11.04 18.23
N THR A 255 -9.41 -11.45 17.52
CA THR A 255 -9.28 -12.18 16.25
C THR A 255 -9.65 -11.29 15.08
N SER A 256 -8.82 -11.28 14.04
CA SER A 256 -9.00 -10.53 12.80
C SER A 256 -8.80 -11.44 11.59
N LYS A 257 -9.32 -11.04 10.43
CA LYS A 257 -9.11 -11.77 9.17
C LYS A 257 -8.08 -11.05 8.32
N ILE A 258 -7.14 -11.82 7.80
CA ILE A 258 -6.13 -11.37 6.85
C ILE A 258 -6.17 -12.25 5.61
N THR A 259 -5.79 -11.70 4.45
CA THR A 259 -5.76 -12.46 3.19
C THR A 259 -4.35 -12.57 2.64
N LEU A 260 -3.93 -13.80 2.37
CA LEU A 260 -2.59 -14.12 1.87
C LEU A 260 -2.68 -14.80 0.50
N ILE A 261 -2.10 -14.18 -0.54
CA ILE A 261 -2.00 -14.78 -1.87
C ILE A 261 -0.72 -15.63 -1.92
N CYS A 262 -0.88 -16.94 -2.08
CA CYS A 262 0.18 -17.95 -2.00
C CYS A 262 0.28 -18.76 -3.30
N GLY A 263 1.35 -19.56 -3.43
CA GLY A 263 1.57 -20.45 -4.56
C GLY A 263 2.35 -19.77 -5.69
N LEU A 264 1.95 -20.02 -6.94
CA LEU A 264 2.67 -19.54 -8.12
C LEU A 264 2.35 -18.07 -8.41
N LEU A 265 3.12 -17.15 -7.83
CA LEU A 265 2.85 -15.70 -7.94
C LEU A 265 3.44 -15.04 -9.20
N LEU A 266 4.56 -15.53 -9.73
CA LEU A 266 5.28 -14.89 -10.84
C LEU A 266 4.40 -14.61 -12.08
N PRO A 267 3.54 -15.55 -12.55
CA PRO A 267 2.71 -15.33 -13.73
C PRO A 267 1.60 -14.28 -13.54
N ILE A 268 1.29 -13.95 -12.29
CA ILE A 268 0.26 -12.98 -11.91
C ILE A 268 0.85 -11.74 -11.23
N TRP A 269 2.17 -11.58 -11.27
CA TRP A 269 2.91 -10.57 -10.51
C TRP A 269 2.48 -9.14 -10.87
N ASP A 270 2.23 -8.90 -12.14
CA ASP A 270 1.72 -7.66 -12.72
C ASP A 270 0.29 -7.30 -12.26
N ARG A 271 -0.46 -8.31 -11.79
CA ARG A 271 -1.84 -8.16 -11.31
C ARG A 271 -1.92 -7.92 -9.81
N LEU A 272 -0.86 -8.21 -9.07
CA LEU A 272 -0.77 -7.94 -7.63
C LEU A 272 -0.56 -6.43 -7.38
N PRO A 273 -0.88 -5.92 -6.17
CA PRO A 273 -0.68 -4.51 -5.83
C PRO A 273 0.78 -4.05 -6.02
N ALA A 274 1.08 -2.76 -6.10
CA ALA A 274 2.47 -2.27 -6.24
C ALA A 274 3.02 -1.63 -4.94
N ASP A 275 2.12 -1.22 -4.07
CA ASP A 275 2.35 -0.48 -2.82
C ASP A 275 3.00 -1.33 -1.71
N ASN A 276 2.56 -2.59 -1.51
CA ASN A 276 3.12 -3.46 -0.47
C ASN A 276 3.63 -4.80 -1.03
N MET A 277 4.87 -4.85 -1.52
CA MET A 277 5.48 -6.03 -2.14
C MET A 277 6.04 -7.06 -1.14
N ARG A 278 5.81 -6.88 0.16
CA ARG A 278 6.38 -7.77 1.19
C ARG A 278 5.79 -9.17 1.08
N ILE A 279 6.68 -10.15 1.17
CA ILE A 279 6.29 -11.56 1.28
C ILE A 279 6.30 -11.91 2.76
N TYR A 280 5.22 -12.53 3.20
CA TYR A 280 5.03 -12.96 4.56
C TYR A 280 5.03 -14.48 4.63
N ARG A 281 5.64 -14.99 5.69
CA ARG A 281 5.56 -16.38 6.12
C ARG A 281 4.69 -16.44 7.38
N LEU A 282 3.76 -17.38 7.43
CA LEU A 282 3.04 -17.74 8.65
C LEU A 282 3.06 -19.25 8.84
N GLN A 283 2.87 -19.68 10.08
CA GLN A 283 2.66 -21.07 10.45
C GLN A 283 1.36 -21.14 11.27
N THR A 284 0.44 -22.02 10.87
CA THR A 284 -0.81 -22.26 11.59
C THR A 284 -0.57 -23.08 12.85
N GLU A 285 -1.56 -23.10 13.74
CA GLU A 285 -1.53 -23.93 14.95
C GLU A 285 -1.36 -25.43 14.63
N ASP A 286 -1.95 -25.89 13.52
CA ASP A 286 -1.86 -27.27 13.05
C ASP A 286 -0.53 -27.59 12.34
N GLY A 287 0.40 -26.63 12.28
CA GLY A 287 1.73 -26.80 11.71
C GLY A 287 1.83 -26.54 10.20
N GLU A 288 0.74 -26.14 9.54
CA GLU A 288 0.77 -25.76 8.13
C GLU A 288 1.56 -24.46 7.95
N ARG A 289 2.40 -24.40 6.91
CA ARG A 289 3.18 -23.22 6.58
C ARG A 289 2.66 -22.61 5.29
N ALA A 290 2.38 -21.31 5.32
CA ALA A 290 2.02 -20.53 4.15
C ALA A 290 3.05 -19.43 3.92
N ILE A 291 3.39 -19.22 2.65
CA ILE A 291 4.26 -18.14 2.19
C ILE A 291 3.55 -17.45 1.04
N GLY A 292 3.38 -16.14 1.17
CA GLY A 292 2.63 -15.39 0.19
C GLY A 292 2.62 -13.90 0.46
N ARG A 293 1.79 -13.19 -0.28
CA ARG A 293 1.67 -11.74 -0.19
C ARG A 293 0.41 -11.36 0.57
N LEU A 294 0.57 -10.49 1.56
CA LEU A 294 -0.56 -9.96 2.30
C LEU A 294 -1.27 -8.92 1.44
N VAL A 295 -2.57 -9.05 1.28
CA VAL A 295 -3.39 -8.08 0.54
C VAL A 295 -4.56 -7.61 1.40
N SER A 296 -4.88 -6.31 1.28
CA SER A 296 -6.13 -5.78 1.80
C SER A 296 -7.31 -6.32 0.99
N GLN A 297 -8.51 -6.15 1.54
CA GLN A 297 -9.75 -6.53 0.86
C GLN A 297 -9.93 -5.77 -0.48
N GLU A 298 -9.65 -4.46 -0.51
CA GLU A 298 -9.70 -3.64 -1.73
C GLU A 298 -8.68 -4.13 -2.77
N GLN A 299 -7.47 -4.45 -2.33
CA GLN A 299 -6.42 -4.99 -3.20
C GLN A 299 -6.80 -6.35 -3.79
N LEU A 300 -7.42 -7.22 -2.99
CA LEU A 300 -7.87 -8.53 -3.44
C LEU A 300 -8.95 -8.42 -4.54
N LEU A 301 -9.89 -7.48 -4.39
CA LEU A 301 -10.89 -7.18 -5.42
C LEU A 301 -10.23 -6.74 -6.74
N ASN A 302 -9.23 -5.85 -6.68
CA ASN A 302 -8.49 -5.43 -7.87
C ASN A 302 -7.73 -6.60 -8.52
N VAL A 303 -7.12 -7.48 -7.71
CA VAL A 303 -6.47 -8.70 -8.20
C VAL A 303 -7.47 -9.59 -8.95
N TYR A 304 -8.66 -9.80 -8.40
CA TYR A 304 -9.72 -10.57 -9.05
C TYR A 304 -10.16 -9.96 -10.38
N ALA A 305 -10.44 -8.64 -10.42
CA ALA A 305 -10.77 -7.95 -11.66
C ALA A 305 -9.68 -8.13 -12.72
N ARG A 306 -8.40 -7.92 -12.37
CA ARG A 306 -7.26 -8.07 -13.30
C ARG A 306 -7.02 -9.51 -13.75
N LEU A 307 -7.48 -10.49 -12.98
CA LEU A 307 -7.45 -11.91 -13.34
C LEU A 307 -8.67 -12.34 -14.15
N GLY A 308 -9.63 -11.43 -14.41
CA GLY A 308 -10.88 -11.78 -15.08
C GLY A 308 -11.84 -12.57 -14.19
N LEU A 309 -11.63 -12.55 -12.87
CA LEU A 309 -12.45 -13.30 -11.91
C LEU A 309 -13.53 -12.41 -11.33
N ASP A 310 -14.76 -12.91 -11.35
CA ASP A 310 -15.84 -12.27 -10.63
C ASP A 310 -15.72 -12.55 -9.12
N CYS A 311 -15.95 -11.51 -8.33
CA CYS A 311 -16.06 -11.60 -6.90
C CYS A 311 -17.10 -10.63 -6.39
N GLN A 312 -18.10 -11.16 -5.71
CA GLN A 312 -19.08 -10.40 -4.98
C GLN A 312 -18.81 -10.55 -3.47
N MET A 313 -19.01 -9.47 -2.74
CA MET A 313 -18.95 -9.44 -1.29
C MET A 313 -20.31 -9.11 -0.72
N ASP A 314 -20.76 -9.93 0.22
CA ASP A 314 -21.98 -9.66 0.96
C ASP A 314 -21.66 -8.67 2.07
N MET A 315 -22.01 -7.40 1.83
CA MET A 315 -21.94 -6.32 2.82
C MET A 315 -23.30 -5.65 2.90
N THR A 316 -23.74 -5.36 4.12
CA THR A 316 -24.95 -4.56 4.34
C THR A 316 -24.68 -3.10 3.96
N PRO A 317 -25.71 -2.33 3.56
CA PRO A 317 -25.56 -0.90 3.27
C PRO A 317 -24.92 -0.11 4.42
N GLN A 318 -25.22 -0.48 5.66
CA GLN A 318 -24.65 0.15 6.86
C GLN A 318 -23.15 -0.13 7.00
N GLU A 319 -22.71 -1.37 6.75
CA GLU A 319 -21.29 -1.73 6.75
C GLU A 319 -20.52 -1.03 5.64
N VAL A 320 -21.12 -0.93 4.44
CA VAL A 320 -20.54 -0.19 3.31
C VAL A 320 -20.39 1.29 3.66
N PHE A 321 -21.44 1.91 4.22
CA PHE A 321 -21.39 3.31 4.61
C PHE A 321 -20.29 3.56 5.66
N ALA A 322 -20.25 2.74 6.73
CA ALA A 322 -19.24 2.86 7.78
C ALA A 322 -17.82 2.65 7.24
N ALA A 323 -17.60 1.65 6.38
CA ALA A 323 -16.30 1.39 5.78
C ALA A 323 -15.80 2.58 4.94
N VAL A 324 -16.69 3.21 4.17
CA VAL A 324 -16.32 4.32 3.30
C VAL A 324 -16.19 5.64 4.05
N ILE A 325 -17.18 6.00 4.88
CA ILE A 325 -17.23 7.31 5.56
C ILE A 325 -16.32 7.34 6.80
N ASP A 326 -16.40 6.33 7.66
CA ASP A 326 -15.64 6.30 8.92
C ASP A 326 -14.27 5.63 8.70
N GLY A 327 -14.28 4.49 8.02
CA GLY A 327 -13.08 3.72 7.66
C GLY A 327 -12.24 4.36 6.55
N LYS A 328 -12.73 5.43 5.91
CA LYS A 328 -12.04 6.16 4.81
C LYS A 328 -11.56 5.24 3.69
N THR A 329 -12.26 4.12 3.49
CA THR A 329 -11.91 3.09 2.50
C THR A 329 -12.60 3.40 1.18
N THR A 330 -11.97 3.08 0.05
CA THR A 330 -12.62 3.10 -1.26
C THR A 330 -13.08 1.69 -1.60
N LEU A 331 -14.36 1.52 -1.94
CA LEU A 331 -14.93 0.21 -2.29
C LEU A 331 -15.29 0.16 -3.77
N SER A 332 -14.87 -0.90 -4.45
CA SER A 332 -15.29 -1.19 -5.82
C SER A 332 -16.67 -1.87 -5.82
N LEU A 333 -17.50 -1.51 -6.79
CA LEU A 333 -18.78 -2.14 -7.07
C LEU A 333 -18.73 -2.84 -8.43
N LEU A 334 -19.53 -3.89 -8.59
CA LEU A 334 -19.73 -4.54 -9.89
C LEU A 334 -20.34 -3.54 -10.90
N GLY A 335 -19.78 -3.49 -12.11
CA GLY A 335 -20.18 -2.53 -13.14
C GLY A 335 -19.30 -1.27 -13.20
N GLY A 336 -18.08 -1.35 -12.65
CA GLY A 336 -17.03 -0.35 -12.83
C GLY A 336 -17.14 0.87 -11.93
N TYR A 337 -18.05 0.86 -10.96
CA TYR A 337 -18.22 1.97 -10.02
C TYR A 337 -17.32 1.84 -8.79
N LYS A 338 -16.99 2.97 -8.18
CA LYS A 338 -16.32 3.01 -6.87
C LYS A 338 -17.03 3.97 -5.93
N LEU A 339 -17.24 3.52 -4.70
CA LEU A 339 -17.68 4.34 -3.59
C LEU A 339 -16.48 4.86 -2.81
N ARG A 340 -16.44 6.18 -2.60
CA ARG A 340 -15.42 6.81 -1.76
C ARG A 340 -16.00 7.95 -0.93
N ARG A 341 -15.29 8.31 0.12
CA ARG A 341 -15.57 9.51 0.91
C ARG A 341 -14.95 10.73 0.24
N SER A 342 -15.78 11.72 -0.06
CA SER A 342 -15.34 13.00 -0.59
C SER A 342 -15.76 14.15 0.32
N LEU A 343 -14.88 15.12 0.52
CA LEU A 343 -15.20 16.35 1.24
C LEU A 343 -15.74 17.38 0.25
N VAL A 344 -16.98 17.83 0.45
CA VAL A 344 -17.59 18.91 -0.33
C VAL A 344 -18.05 19.98 0.65
N MET A 345 -17.51 21.19 0.51
CA MET A 345 -17.76 22.31 1.44
C MET A 345 -17.51 21.93 2.92
N GLY A 346 -16.45 21.15 3.17
CA GLY A 346 -16.06 20.71 4.51
C GLY A 346 -16.93 19.60 5.12
N GLN A 347 -17.93 19.09 4.39
CA GLN A 347 -18.80 18.00 4.83
C GLN A 347 -18.44 16.69 4.13
N PRO A 348 -18.31 15.56 4.85
CA PRO A 348 -18.12 14.25 4.23
C PRO A 348 -19.38 13.83 3.47
N ARG A 349 -19.19 13.40 2.22
CA ARG A 349 -20.24 12.86 1.37
C ARG A 349 -19.79 11.54 0.76
N LEU A 350 -20.76 10.64 0.57
CA LEU A 350 -20.55 9.38 -0.13
C LEU A 350 -20.65 9.64 -1.64
N GLU A 351 -19.52 9.55 -2.33
CA GLU A 351 -19.42 9.79 -3.77
C GLU A 351 -19.34 8.46 -4.54
N LEU A 352 -20.16 8.34 -5.59
CA LEU A 352 -20.06 7.27 -6.58
C LEU A 352 -19.28 7.78 -7.79
N THR A 353 -18.16 7.13 -8.07
CA THR A 353 -17.25 7.44 -9.18
C THR A 353 -17.26 6.32 -10.23
N GLY A 354 -16.80 6.61 -11.45
CA GLY A 354 -16.86 5.68 -12.59
C GLY A 354 -18.13 5.81 -13.45
N ALA A 355 -19.10 6.62 -13.03
CA ALA A 355 -20.30 6.89 -13.81
C ALA A 355 -20.00 7.63 -15.12
N SER A 356 -20.37 7.03 -16.25
CA SER A 356 -20.39 7.70 -17.55
C SER A 356 -21.62 8.60 -17.67
N GLY A 357 -21.61 9.54 -18.62
CA GLY A 357 -22.75 10.43 -18.88
C GLY A 357 -24.06 9.66 -19.20
N VAL A 358 -23.93 8.48 -19.82
CA VAL A 358 -25.07 7.60 -20.18
C VAL A 358 -25.68 6.94 -18.95
N ALA A 359 -24.89 6.67 -17.91
CA ALA A 359 -25.36 6.02 -16.68
C ALA A 359 -26.09 6.99 -15.72
N LEU A 360 -25.94 8.30 -15.90
CA LEU A 360 -26.48 9.31 -14.98
C LEU A 360 -28.01 9.23 -14.78
N PRO A 361 -28.84 9.04 -15.82
CA PRO A 361 -30.29 8.92 -15.62
C PRO A 361 -30.68 7.70 -14.77
N ALA A 362 -30.01 6.57 -14.96
CA ALA A 362 -30.25 5.35 -14.19
C ALA A 362 -29.87 5.54 -12.71
N LEU A 363 -28.68 6.09 -12.45
CA LEU A 363 -28.23 6.39 -11.09
C LEU A 363 -29.16 7.38 -10.37
N LYS A 364 -29.71 8.37 -11.08
CA LYS A 364 -30.72 9.29 -10.54
C LYS A 364 -32.04 8.58 -10.22
N ALA A 365 -32.46 7.62 -11.03
CA ALA A 365 -33.65 6.83 -10.76
C ALA A 365 -33.51 5.99 -9.49
N LEU A 366 -32.29 5.55 -9.15
CA LEU A 366 -31.98 4.89 -7.88
C LEU A 366 -31.97 5.83 -6.66
N GLY A 367 -32.06 7.15 -6.88
CA GLY A 367 -32.04 8.17 -5.83
C GLY A 367 -30.71 8.88 -5.63
N CYS A 368 -29.69 8.59 -6.46
CA CYS A 368 -28.46 9.39 -6.45
C CYS A 368 -28.74 10.80 -6.99
N PHE A 369 -27.94 11.78 -6.59
CA PHE A 369 -28.00 13.14 -7.15
C PHE A 369 -26.66 13.55 -7.75
N THR A 370 -26.69 14.58 -8.59
CA THR A 370 -25.50 15.06 -9.31
C THR A 370 -25.26 16.53 -9.01
N GLU A 371 -24.01 16.90 -8.78
CA GLU A 371 -23.56 18.29 -8.69
C GLU A 371 -22.42 18.52 -9.67
N VAL A 372 -22.29 19.76 -10.18
CA VAL A 372 -21.13 20.16 -10.98
C VAL A 372 -20.13 20.84 -10.05
N ILE A 373 -18.99 20.19 -9.82
CA ILE A 373 -17.91 20.67 -8.95
C ILE A 373 -16.61 20.62 -9.75
N GLN A 374 -15.84 21.72 -9.75
CA GLN A 374 -14.61 21.85 -10.55
C GLN A 374 -14.82 21.42 -12.02
N TRP A 375 -15.89 21.91 -12.65
CA TRP A 375 -16.24 21.64 -14.05
C TRP A 375 -16.55 20.17 -14.38
N LYS A 376 -16.70 19.31 -13.37
CA LYS A 376 -17.05 17.88 -13.54
C LYS A 376 -18.37 17.57 -12.87
N THR A 377 -19.25 16.85 -13.58
CA THR A 377 -20.45 16.26 -12.98
C THR A 377 -20.04 15.11 -12.08
N ARG A 378 -20.34 15.22 -10.79
CA ARG A 378 -20.05 14.21 -9.77
C ARG A 378 -21.36 13.64 -9.23
N VAL A 379 -21.37 12.36 -8.90
CA VAL A 379 -22.56 11.62 -8.43
C VAL A 379 -22.41 11.34 -6.95
N PHE A 380 -23.46 11.61 -6.17
CA PHE A 380 -23.46 11.43 -4.73
C PHE A 380 -24.69 10.65 -4.26
N ILE A 381 -24.49 9.90 -3.18
CA ILE A 381 -25.56 9.29 -2.40
C ILE A 381 -25.95 10.29 -1.30
N PRO A 382 -27.25 10.54 -1.04
CA PRO A 382 -27.69 11.43 0.03
C PRO A 382 -27.12 11.05 1.40
N VAL A 383 -26.84 12.04 2.26
CA VAL A 383 -26.17 11.84 3.57
C VAL A 383 -26.97 10.90 4.49
N ASP A 384 -28.30 10.97 4.47
CA ASP A 384 -29.20 10.05 5.18
C ASP A 384 -29.77 8.95 4.27
N GLY A 385 -29.16 8.73 3.11
CA GLY A 385 -29.65 7.89 2.03
C GLY A 385 -29.22 6.43 2.13
N ILE A 386 -29.30 5.79 3.31
CA ILE A 386 -29.00 4.35 3.44
C ILE A 386 -29.92 3.51 2.53
N ASP A 387 -31.17 3.92 2.36
CA ASP A 387 -32.10 3.26 1.43
C ASP A 387 -31.66 3.42 -0.03
N VAL A 388 -31.13 4.60 -0.40
CA VAL A 388 -30.55 4.85 -1.74
C VAL A 388 -29.31 3.99 -1.95
N LEU A 389 -28.43 3.90 -0.93
CA LEU A 389 -27.28 3.02 -0.97
C LEU A 389 -27.71 1.55 -1.11
N ALA A 390 -28.79 1.12 -0.44
CA ALA A 390 -29.34 -0.22 -0.59
C ALA A 390 -29.80 -0.49 -2.03
N CYS A 391 -30.51 0.45 -2.67
CA CYS A 391 -30.88 0.34 -4.08
C CYS A 391 -29.66 0.24 -5.00
N VAL A 392 -28.64 1.07 -4.77
CA VAL A 392 -27.39 1.02 -5.54
C VAL A 392 -26.69 -0.32 -5.37
N LEU A 393 -26.59 -0.84 -4.14
CA LEU A 393 -25.92 -2.11 -3.86
C LEU A 393 -26.71 -3.33 -4.36
N ALA A 394 -28.03 -3.22 -4.53
CA ALA A 394 -28.84 -4.27 -5.13
C ALA A 394 -28.54 -4.44 -6.64
N GLU A 395 -28.28 -3.35 -7.36
CA GLU A 395 -27.91 -3.37 -8.78
C GLU A 395 -26.39 -3.51 -9.00
N HIS A 396 -25.60 -2.94 -8.10
CA HIS A 396 -24.14 -2.88 -8.14
C HIS A 396 -23.55 -3.33 -6.80
N PRO A 397 -23.56 -4.65 -6.50
CA PRO A 397 -22.99 -5.19 -5.27
C PRO A 397 -21.52 -4.83 -5.10
N VAL A 398 -21.04 -4.80 -3.85
CA VAL A 398 -19.61 -4.63 -3.57
C VAL A 398 -18.87 -5.81 -4.19
N GLY A 399 -17.86 -5.52 -5.00
CA GLY A 399 -17.20 -6.55 -5.75
C GLY A 399 -16.27 -6.05 -6.83
N ALA A 400 -15.76 -7.01 -7.58
CA ALA A 400 -14.92 -6.81 -8.74
C ALA A 400 -15.41 -7.75 -9.83
N SER A 401 -15.61 -7.21 -11.04
CA SER A 401 -15.85 -8.03 -12.22
C SER A 401 -14.62 -8.05 -13.11
N GLY A 402 -14.37 -9.20 -13.74
CA GLY A 402 -13.35 -9.32 -14.77
C GLY A 402 -13.54 -8.36 -15.95
N ALA A 403 -14.78 -7.92 -16.22
CA ALA A 403 -15.10 -6.99 -17.30
C ALA A 403 -14.67 -5.54 -17.01
N ASP A 404 -14.54 -5.16 -15.74
CA ASP A 404 -14.27 -3.77 -15.34
C ASP A 404 -12.78 -3.38 -15.46
N ALA A 405 -11.88 -4.36 -15.63
CA ALA A 405 -10.44 -4.13 -15.81
C ALA A 405 -10.02 -3.88 -17.27
N ALA A 406 -10.92 -4.11 -18.23
CA ALA A 406 -10.64 -4.01 -19.66
C ALA A 406 -10.98 -2.63 -20.28
N ALA A 407 -11.47 -1.69 -19.47
CA ALA A 407 -11.76 -0.30 -19.83
C ALA A 407 -10.79 0.64 -19.12
#